data_AF-A0A436E6Y0-F1
#
_entry.id   AF-A0A436E6Y0-F1
#
_cell.length_a   1.000
_cell.length_b   1.000
_cell.length_c   1.000
_cell.angle_alpha   90.00
_cell.angle_beta   90.00
_cell.angle_gamma   90.00
#
_symmetry.space_group_name_H-M   'P 1'
#
loop_
_entity.id
_entity.type
_entity.pdbx_description
1 polymer ?
#
loop_
_entity_poly.entity_id
_entity_poly.type
_entity_poly.pdbx_seq_one_letter_code
_entity_poly.pdbx_strand_id
1 'polypeptide(L)'
;IKASAGGGGKGMRIAWSEAEVRDGFDRARSEAKSSFGDDRVFIEKFVVDPRHIEIQVLADAHGNALYLGERECSIQRRNQKVAEEAPSPFLDAETRKAMGEQSVALAKAVDYQSAGTVEFIVDKDKNFYFLEMNTRLQVEHPVTELVTGIDLVEQMIRVAAGEKLAIKQSDVKLNGWAVESRLYAEDPYRNFLPSIGRLTRYRPPEEG
;
A
#
# COMPACT_ATOMS: atom_id res chain seq x y z
N ILE A 1 -11.41 7.74 -14.34
CA ILE A 1 -10.79 7.42 -15.66
C ILE A 1 -9.29 7.34 -15.45
N LYS A 2 -8.66 6.21 -15.78
CA LYS A 2 -7.22 5.98 -15.56
C LYS A 2 -6.56 5.37 -16.81
N ALA A 3 -5.33 5.77 -17.09
CA ALA A 3 -4.48 5.15 -18.10
C ALA A 3 -3.98 3.77 -17.64
N SER A 4 -4.00 2.76 -18.51
CA SER A 4 -3.60 1.39 -18.16
C SER A 4 -2.11 1.24 -17.84
N ALA A 5 -1.26 2.03 -18.49
CA ALA A 5 0.19 2.04 -18.28
C ALA A 5 0.67 3.24 -17.43
N GLY A 6 -0.27 3.99 -16.84
CA GLY A 6 0.03 5.20 -16.08
C GLY A 6 0.60 4.88 -14.69
N GLY A 7 1.55 5.70 -14.23
CA GLY A 7 2.10 5.66 -12.87
C GLY A 7 2.38 7.07 -12.36
N GLY A 8 2.40 7.24 -11.03
CA GLY A 8 2.71 8.54 -10.40
C GLY A 8 1.68 9.65 -10.63
N GLY A 9 0.41 9.28 -10.83
CA GLY A 9 -0.72 10.22 -10.91
C GLY A 9 -0.99 10.85 -12.29
N LYS A 10 -0.21 10.50 -13.33
CA LYS A 10 -0.43 10.96 -14.71
C LYS A 10 -1.53 10.15 -15.40
N GLY A 11 -2.34 10.80 -16.24
CA GLY A 11 -3.43 10.14 -16.98
C GLY A 11 -4.64 9.72 -16.13
N MET A 12 -4.87 10.38 -14.99
CA MET A 12 -6.05 10.14 -14.14
C MET A 12 -7.01 11.34 -14.15
N ARG A 13 -8.32 11.08 -14.31
CA ARG A 13 -9.37 12.10 -14.28
C ARG A 13 -10.63 11.61 -13.57
N ILE A 14 -11.25 12.52 -12.82
CA ILE A 14 -12.55 12.34 -12.18
C ILE A 14 -13.62 12.89 -13.13
N ALA A 15 -14.75 12.21 -13.21
CA ALA A 15 -15.90 12.65 -13.97
C ALA A 15 -17.17 12.39 -13.16
N TRP A 16 -18.01 13.41 -13.03
CA TRP A 16 -19.28 13.39 -12.29
C TRP A 16 -20.50 13.37 -13.21
N SER A 17 -20.29 13.54 -14.51
CA SER A 17 -21.33 13.56 -15.53
C SER A 17 -20.88 12.84 -16.80
N GLU A 18 -21.84 12.43 -17.63
CA GLU A 18 -21.54 11.79 -18.92
C GLU A 18 -20.70 12.68 -19.84
N ALA A 19 -20.96 13.99 -19.83
CA ALA A 19 -20.19 14.95 -20.61
C ALA A 19 -18.71 15.00 -20.15
N GLU A 20 -18.46 14.98 -18.85
CA GLU A 20 -17.11 14.91 -18.29
C GLU A 20 -16.43 13.57 -18.58
N VAL A 21 -17.17 12.47 -18.65
CA VAL A 21 -16.61 11.18 -19.06
C VAL A 21 -16.09 11.26 -20.50
N ARG A 22 -16.86 11.86 -21.42
CA ARG A 22 -16.47 12.02 -22.83
C ARG A 22 -15.19 12.86 -22.97
N ASP A 23 -15.15 14.05 -22.36
CA ASP A 23 -13.94 14.90 -22.38
C ASP A 23 -12.75 14.22 -21.70
N GLY A 24 -12.98 13.65 -20.52
CA GLY A 24 -11.94 13.02 -19.71
C GLY A 24 -11.30 11.81 -20.40
N PHE A 25 -12.07 11.04 -21.16
CA PHE A 25 -11.60 9.86 -21.88
C PHE A 25 -10.61 10.24 -23.00
N ASP A 26 -10.98 11.19 -23.86
CA ASP A 26 -10.13 11.62 -24.99
C ASP A 26 -8.80 12.22 -24.49
N ARG A 27 -8.87 13.00 -23.40
CA ARG A 27 -7.69 13.61 -22.78
C ARG A 27 -6.81 12.58 -22.10
N ALA A 28 -7.38 11.65 -21.33
CA ALA A 28 -6.61 10.60 -20.67
C ALA A 28 -5.93 9.68 -21.69
N ARG A 29 -6.61 9.32 -22.78
CA ARG A 29 -6.05 8.54 -23.89
C ARG A 29 -4.88 9.26 -24.57
N SER A 30 -5.05 10.55 -24.87
CA SER A 30 -4.01 11.35 -25.52
C SER A 30 -2.76 11.49 -24.64
N GLU A 31 -2.96 11.77 -23.35
CA GLU A 31 -1.88 11.89 -22.35
C GLU A 31 -1.16 10.56 -22.11
N ALA A 32 -1.91 9.44 -22.08
CA ALA A 32 -1.34 8.11 -21.93
C ALA A 32 -0.46 7.74 -23.14
N LYS A 33 -0.96 7.99 -24.36
CA LYS A 33 -0.22 7.77 -25.60
C LYS A 33 1.06 8.60 -25.66
N SER A 34 0.99 9.89 -25.30
CA SER A 34 2.17 10.77 -25.35
C SER A 34 3.21 10.46 -24.28
N SER A 35 2.77 10.01 -23.10
CA SER A 35 3.65 9.80 -21.95
C SER A 35 4.22 8.39 -21.87
N PHE A 36 3.44 7.38 -22.30
CA PHE A 36 3.71 5.97 -22.06
C PHE A 36 3.63 5.10 -23.34
N GLY A 37 3.23 5.66 -24.49
CA GLY A 37 3.10 4.91 -25.74
C GLY A 37 1.93 3.93 -25.77
N ASP A 38 1.09 3.91 -24.73
CA ASP A 38 -0.08 3.04 -24.57
C ASP A 38 -1.33 3.91 -24.42
N ASP A 39 -2.33 3.69 -25.25
CA ASP A 39 -3.55 4.50 -25.29
C ASP A 39 -4.75 3.81 -24.61
N ARG A 40 -4.53 2.67 -23.95
CA ARG A 40 -5.57 1.98 -23.19
C ARG A 40 -5.94 2.76 -21.93
N VAL A 41 -7.24 2.90 -21.71
CA VAL A 41 -7.85 3.58 -20.57
C VAL A 41 -8.96 2.73 -20.00
N PHE A 42 -9.14 2.78 -18.68
CA PHE A 42 -10.23 2.11 -17.98
C PHE A 42 -10.97 3.09 -17.05
N ILE A 43 -12.17 2.69 -16.64
CA ILE A 43 -13.04 3.45 -15.76
C ILE A 43 -13.26 2.63 -14.50
N GLU A 44 -13.15 3.28 -13.37
CA GLU A 44 -13.42 2.74 -12.04
C GLU A 44 -14.34 3.72 -11.29
N LYS A 45 -15.02 3.22 -10.26
CA LYS A 45 -15.80 4.07 -9.34
C LYS A 45 -14.83 5.03 -8.64
N PHE A 46 -15.13 6.32 -8.68
CA PHE A 46 -14.41 7.30 -7.87
C PHE A 46 -14.92 7.20 -6.42
N VAL A 47 -14.02 6.88 -5.49
CA VAL A 47 -14.32 6.82 -4.06
C VAL A 47 -14.03 8.18 -3.44
N VAL A 48 -15.03 8.77 -2.81
CA VAL A 48 -14.93 10.08 -2.14
C VAL A 48 -14.36 9.89 -0.74
N ASP A 49 -13.44 10.79 -0.36
CA ASP A 49 -12.69 10.74 0.90
C ASP A 49 -12.12 9.34 1.20
N PRO A 50 -11.37 8.75 0.25
CA PRO A 50 -10.88 7.39 0.39
C PRO A 50 -9.82 7.29 1.48
N ARG A 51 -9.86 6.20 2.22
CA ARG A 51 -8.72 5.73 3.01
C ARG A 51 -7.91 4.75 2.19
N HIS A 52 -6.59 4.88 2.27
CA HIS A 52 -5.67 3.94 1.68
C HIS A 52 -5.25 2.95 2.77
N ILE A 53 -5.76 1.72 2.69
CA ILE A 53 -5.50 0.69 3.68
C ILE A 53 -4.96 -0.54 2.96
N GLU A 54 -3.91 -1.12 3.51
CA GLU A 54 -3.19 -2.20 2.85
C GLU A 54 -2.94 -3.37 3.79
N ILE A 55 -2.96 -4.59 3.26
CA ILE A 55 -2.80 -5.83 4.02
C ILE A 55 -1.43 -6.42 3.73
N GLN A 56 -0.63 -6.62 4.79
CA GLN A 56 0.61 -7.38 4.68
C GLN A 56 0.30 -8.87 4.52
N VAL A 57 0.86 -9.49 3.48
CA VAL A 57 0.78 -10.92 3.22
C VAL A 57 2.17 -11.55 3.31
N LEU A 58 2.23 -12.78 3.79
CA LEU A 58 3.41 -13.63 3.78
C LEU A 58 3.00 -15.03 3.27
N ALA A 59 3.73 -15.56 2.31
CA ALA A 59 3.46 -16.87 1.72
C ALA A 59 4.74 -17.66 1.41
N ASP A 60 4.65 -18.99 1.40
CA ASP A 60 5.76 -19.89 1.04
C ASP A 60 5.48 -20.72 -0.22
N ALA A 61 6.50 -21.44 -0.68
CA ALA A 61 6.41 -22.34 -1.82
C ALA A 61 5.61 -23.64 -1.54
N HIS A 62 5.06 -23.81 -0.33
CA HIS A 62 4.37 -25.01 0.13
C HIS A 62 2.85 -24.82 0.23
N GLY A 63 2.34 -23.70 -0.31
CA GLY A 63 0.91 -23.36 -0.33
C GLY A 63 0.40 -22.69 0.94
N ASN A 64 1.29 -22.35 1.88
CA ASN A 64 0.92 -21.55 3.05
C ASN A 64 0.90 -20.08 2.68
N ALA A 65 -0.16 -19.38 3.08
CA ALA A 65 -0.27 -17.93 2.98
C ALA A 65 -1.07 -17.41 4.16
N LEU A 66 -0.61 -16.31 4.75
CA LEU A 66 -1.21 -15.64 5.91
C LEU A 66 -1.13 -14.12 5.77
N TYR A 67 -1.97 -13.40 6.50
CA TYR A 67 -1.94 -11.95 6.59
C TYR A 67 -1.49 -11.48 7.98
N LEU A 68 -0.74 -10.38 8.04
CA LEU A 68 -0.14 -9.82 9.25
C LEU A 68 -0.84 -8.54 9.72
N GLY A 69 -2.15 -8.47 9.50
CA GLY A 69 -2.95 -7.26 9.72
C GLY A 69 -2.81 -6.25 8.59
N GLU A 70 -3.23 -5.03 8.88
CA GLU A 70 -3.30 -3.91 7.95
C GLU A 70 -2.43 -2.73 8.38
N ARG A 71 -2.12 -1.87 7.41
CA ARG A 71 -1.57 -0.54 7.62
C ARG A 71 -2.50 0.51 7.05
N GLU A 72 -2.65 1.63 7.76
CA GLU A 72 -3.31 2.83 7.27
C GLU A 72 -2.26 3.78 6.70
N CYS A 73 -2.37 4.07 5.40
CA CYS A 73 -1.43 4.88 4.64
C CYS A 73 -2.15 6.07 3.97
N SER A 74 -3.25 6.52 4.58
CA SER A 74 -4.12 7.58 4.06
C SER A 74 -3.47 8.97 4.07
N ILE A 75 -2.44 9.19 4.92
CA ILE A 75 -1.73 10.47 4.99
C ILE A 75 -0.70 10.52 3.86
N GLN A 76 -1.12 11.18 2.76
CA GLN A 76 -0.33 11.26 1.54
C GLN A 76 -0.15 12.70 1.08
N ARG A 77 0.98 12.96 0.41
CA ARG A 77 1.25 14.21 -0.30
C ARG A 77 1.58 13.89 -1.75
N ARG A 78 0.81 14.44 -2.69
CA ARG A 78 0.94 14.14 -4.14
C ARG A 78 1.00 12.63 -4.42
N ASN A 79 0.10 11.87 -3.78
CA ASN A 79 -0.01 10.41 -3.89
C ASN A 79 1.21 9.62 -3.38
N GLN A 80 2.06 10.25 -2.56
CA GLN A 80 3.14 9.56 -1.85
C GLN A 80 2.79 9.47 -0.37
N LYS A 81 2.95 8.27 0.20
CA LYS A 81 2.73 8.03 1.63
C LYS A 81 3.79 8.77 2.46
N VAL A 82 3.34 9.50 3.48
CA VAL A 82 4.18 10.37 4.33
C VAL A 82 4.23 9.86 5.76
N ALA A 83 3.12 9.33 6.25
CA ALA A 83 3.00 8.69 7.54
C ALA A 83 2.10 7.46 7.42
N GLU A 84 2.47 6.41 8.12
CA GLU A 84 1.84 5.10 8.08
C GLU A 84 1.65 4.58 9.50
N GLU A 85 0.54 3.90 9.76
CA GLU A 85 0.25 3.37 11.09
C GLU A 85 -0.31 1.94 11.01
N ALA A 86 -0.04 1.14 12.05
CA ALA A 86 -0.56 -0.23 12.18
C ALA A 86 -0.96 -0.51 13.64
N PRO A 87 -2.13 -1.13 13.90
CA PRO A 87 -3.24 -1.32 12.96
C PRO A 87 -3.93 0.01 12.60
N SER A 88 -4.81 -0.03 11.59
CA SER A 88 -5.70 1.09 11.25
C SER A 88 -6.68 1.36 12.39
N PRO A 89 -6.81 2.62 12.87
CA PRO A 89 -7.83 3.00 13.85
C PRO A 89 -9.23 3.08 13.24
N PHE A 90 -9.35 3.08 11.91
CA PHE A 90 -10.62 3.15 11.20
C PHE A 90 -11.31 1.79 11.07
N LEU A 91 -10.54 0.71 10.93
CA LEU A 91 -11.09 -0.63 10.73
C LEU A 91 -11.53 -1.29 12.04
N ASP A 92 -12.72 -1.88 12.01
CA ASP A 92 -13.15 -2.87 13.01
C ASP A 92 -12.57 -4.26 12.71
N ALA A 93 -12.73 -5.18 13.67
CA ALA A 93 -12.23 -6.54 13.56
C ALA A 93 -12.86 -7.34 12.39
N GLU A 94 -14.12 -7.07 12.08
CA GLU A 94 -14.85 -7.74 10.99
C GLU A 94 -14.27 -7.36 9.63
N THR A 95 -14.16 -6.05 9.36
CA THR A 95 -13.62 -5.54 8.10
C THR A 95 -12.16 -5.94 7.92
N ARG A 96 -11.35 -5.83 8.99
CA ARG A 96 -9.95 -6.27 9.00
C ARG A 96 -9.80 -7.75 8.63
N LYS A 97 -10.64 -8.61 9.21
CA LYS A 97 -10.66 -10.05 8.89
C LYS A 97 -11.05 -10.28 7.43
N ALA A 98 -12.10 -9.61 6.95
CA ALA A 98 -12.56 -9.76 5.57
C ALA A 98 -11.48 -9.36 4.55
N MET A 99 -10.80 -8.23 4.77
CA MET A 99 -9.70 -7.76 3.92
C MET A 99 -8.49 -8.70 3.98
N GLY A 100 -8.14 -9.20 5.17
CA GLY A 100 -7.10 -10.20 5.37
C GLY A 100 -7.37 -11.50 4.60
N GLU A 101 -8.58 -12.04 4.72
CA GLU A 101 -9.00 -13.28 4.05
C GLU A 101 -9.01 -13.12 2.52
N GLN A 102 -9.47 -11.99 1.99
CA GLN A 102 -9.40 -11.72 0.55
C GLN A 102 -7.96 -11.57 0.04
N SER A 103 -7.07 -10.96 0.83
CA SER A 103 -5.67 -10.80 0.45
C SER A 103 -4.92 -12.13 0.41
N VAL A 104 -5.20 -13.03 1.36
CA VAL A 104 -4.67 -14.40 1.33
C VAL A 104 -5.27 -15.20 0.16
N ALA A 105 -6.55 -15.03 -0.15
CA ALA A 105 -7.17 -15.67 -1.31
C ALA A 105 -6.51 -15.22 -2.62
N LEU A 106 -6.24 -13.92 -2.77
CA LEU A 106 -5.50 -13.38 -3.92
C LEU A 106 -4.09 -13.98 -4.01
N ALA A 107 -3.33 -13.96 -2.91
CA ALA A 107 -1.98 -14.51 -2.88
C ALA A 107 -1.93 -16.00 -3.27
N LYS A 108 -2.89 -16.80 -2.79
CA LYS A 108 -3.01 -18.22 -3.18
C LYS A 108 -3.40 -18.41 -4.64
N ALA A 109 -4.29 -17.57 -5.17
CA ALA A 109 -4.75 -17.68 -6.56
C ALA A 109 -3.64 -17.42 -7.59
N VAL A 110 -2.56 -16.76 -7.19
CA VAL A 110 -1.41 -16.44 -8.05
C VAL A 110 -0.12 -17.16 -7.62
N ASP A 111 -0.24 -18.19 -6.76
CA ASP A 111 0.89 -18.94 -6.20
C ASP A 111 2.00 -18.01 -5.63
N TYR A 112 1.58 -16.95 -4.95
CA TYR A 112 2.49 -15.93 -4.41
C TYR A 112 3.45 -16.53 -3.39
N GLN A 113 4.69 -16.04 -3.38
CA GLN A 113 5.73 -16.44 -2.44
C GLN A 113 6.43 -15.19 -1.91
N SER A 114 6.97 -15.30 -0.69
CA SER A 114 7.63 -14.21 0.05
C SER A 114 6.63 -13.20 0.66
N ALA A 115 7.14 -12.04 1.08
CA ALA A 115 6.33 -10.95 1.58
C ALA A 115 5.74 -10.12 0.43
N GLY A 116 4.49 -9.69 0.56
CA GLY A 116 3.82 -8.81 -0.39
C GLY A 116 2.75 -7.99 0.32
N THR A 117 2.22 -6.98 -0.37
CA THR A 117 1.14 -6.17 0.20
C THR A 117 0.02 -5.97 -0.80
N VAL A 118 -1.22 -6.18 -0.34
CA VAL A 118 -2.43 -5.95 -1.13
C VAL A 118 -3.02 -4.62 -0.68
N GLU A 119 -3.07 -3.64 -1.59
CA GLU A 119 -3.57 -2.30 -1.32
C GLU A 119 -5.06 -2.20 -1.66
N PHE A 120 -5.81 -1.52 -0.79
CA PHE A 120 -7.22 -1.25 -0.95
C PHE A 120 -7.51 0.23 -0.81
N ILE A 121 -8.53 0.67 -1.54
CA ILE A 121 -9.26 1.90 -1.24
C ILE A 121 -10.47 1.53 -0.39
N VAL A 122 -10.61 2.19 0.75
CA VAL A 122 -11.72 1.97 1.69
C VAL A 122 -12.54 3.25 1.79
N ASP A 123 -13.86 3.14 1.57
CA ASP A 123 -14.77 4.27 1.70
C ASP A 123 -15.21 4.52 3.15
N LYS A 124 -15.94 5.61 3.39
CA LYS A 124 -16.47 5.99 4.71
C LYS A 124 -17.37 4.94 5.37
N ASP A 125 -18.00 4.09 4.55
CA ASP A 125 -18.93 3.04 4.98
C ASP A 125 -18.20 1.69 5.12
N LYS A 126 -16.86 1.70 5.07
CA LYS A 126 -15.96 0.53 5.17
C LYS A 126 -16.09 -0.47 4.02
N ASN A 127 -16.68 -0.08 2.89
CA ASN A 127 -16.54 -0.87 1.69
C ASN A 127 -15.12 -0.74 1.16
N PHE A 128 -14.46 -1.87 0.91
CA PHE A 128 -13.09 -1.91 0.43
C PHE A 128 -13.02 -2.42 -1.01
N TYR A 129 -12.11 -1.84 -1.79
CA TYR A 129 -11.94 -2.10 -3.21
C TYR A 129 -10.46 -2.34 -3.47
N PHE A 130 -10.12 -3.49 -4.08
CA PHE A 130 -8.75 -3.79 -4.49
C PHE A 130 -8.21 -2.70 -5.40
N LEU A 131 -6.99 -2.25 -5.12
CA LEU A 131 -6.27 -1.26 -5.91
C LEU A 131 -5.12 -1.91 -6.67
N GLU A 132 -4.15 -2.44 -5.94
CA GLU A 132 -2.98 -3.11 -6.51
C GLU A 132 -2.37 -4.10 -5.51
N MET A 133 -1.40 -4.89 -5.99
CA MET A 133 -0.56 -5.71 -5.13
C MET A 133 0.91 -5.33 -5.35
N ASN A 134 1.58 -4.89 -4.30
CA ASN A 134 3.02 -4.67 -4.29
C ASN A 134 3.72 -6.00 -4.02
N THR A 135 4.33 -6.58 -5.05
CA THR A 135 4.99 -7.90 -4.99
C THR A 135 6.43 -7.81 -4.45
N ARG A 136 6.60 -7.06 -3.35
CA ARG A 136 7.88 -6.78 -2.69
C ARG A 136 7.62 -6.27 -1.27
N LEU A 137 8.67 -6.23 -0.46
CA LEU A 137 8.64 -5.51 0.81
C LEU A 137 8.41 -4.00 0.57
N GLN A 138 7.63 -3.39 1.45
CA GLN A 138 7.36 -1.96 1.44
C GLN A 138 8.21 -1.24 2.50
N VAL A 139 8.30 0.08 2.38
CA VAL A 139 9.12 0.91 3.28
C VAL A 139 8.54 0.83 4.70
N GLU A 140 7.22 0.93 4.79
CA GLU A 140 6.39 0.93 5.99
C GLU A 140 6.17 -0.45 6.64
N HIS A 141 6.93 -1.48 6.27
CA HIS A 141 6.84 -2.79 6.92
C HIS A 141 7.16 -2.77 8.44
N PRO A 142 8.02 -1.88 9.00
CA PRO A 142 8.38 -1.91 10.41
C PRO A 142 7.19 -1.71 11.35
N VAL A 143 6.16 -0.94 10.97
CA VAL A 143 4.96 -0.79 11.82
C VAL A 143 4.21 -2.11 11.97
N THR A 144 4.21 -2.97 10.94
CA THR A 144 3.67 -4.32 11.03
C THR A 144 4.52 -5.21 11.91
N GLU A 145 5.85 -5.15 11.78
CA GLU A 145 6.76 -5.93 12.62
C GLU A 145 6.61 -5.56 14.10
N LEU A 146 6.52 -4.26 14.42
CA LEU A 146 6.38 -3.78 15.79
C LEU A 146 5.09 -4.27 16.47
N VAL A 147 3.97 -4.32 15.75
CA VAL A 147 2.69 -4.78 16.35
C VAL A 147 2.50 -6.29 16.31
N THR A 148 3.24 -7.02 15.47
CA THR A 148 3.12 -8.49 15.37
C THR A 148 4.25 -9.24 16.06
N GLY A 149 5.42 -8.63 16.22
CA GLY A 149 6.66 -9.27 16.63
C GLY A 149 7.27 -10.19 15.57
N ILE A 150 6.85 -10.08 14.30
CA ILE A 150 7.32 -10.93 13.20
C ILE A 150 8.27 -10.14 12.32
N ASP A 151 9.52 -10.59 12.22
CA ASP A 151 10.53 -10.03 11.31
C ASP A 151 10.27 -10.51 9.88
N LEU A 152 9.78 -9.60 9.03
CA LEU A 152 9.40 -9.88 7.65
C LEU A 152 10.62 -10.17 6.78
N VAL A 153 11.74 -9.49 6.99
CA VAL A 153 12.96 -9.70 6.20
C VAL A 153 13.53 -11.09 6.48
N GLU A 154 13.55 -11.52 7.74
CA GLU A 154 13.93 -12.88 8.13
C GLU A 154 13.01 -13.91 7.46
N GLN A 155 11.68 -13.71 7.51
CA GLN A 155 10.73 -14.63 6.87
C GLN A 155 10.95 -14.70 5.35
N MET A 156 11.21 -13.58 4.67
CA MET A 156 11.52 -13.57 3.25
C MET A 156 12.76 -14.43 2.92
N ILE A 157 13.81 -14.32 3.73
CA ILE A 157 15.05 -15.11 3.56
C ILE A 157 14.78 -16.61 3.77
N ARG A 158 14.03 -16.97 4.81
CA ARG A 158 13.64 -18.36 5.10
C ARG A 158 12.80 -18.96 3.98
N VAL A 159 11.80 -18.23 3.50
CA VAL A 159 10.97 -18.65 2.36
C VAL A 159 11.82 -18.84 1.11
N ALA A 160 12.75 -17.91 0.83
CA ALA A 160 13.67 -18.04 -0.31
C ALA A 160 14.62 -19.24 -0.19
N ALA A 161 14.95 -19.66 1.04
CA ALA A 161 15.69 -20.89 1.31
C ALA A 161 14.83 -22.17 1.17
N GLY A 162 13.55 -22.05 0.83
CA GLY A 162 12.62 -23.16 0.67
C GLY A 162 12.01 -23.66 1.98
N GLU A 163 12.18 -22.94 3.09
CA GLU A 163 11.55 -23.30 4.36
C GLU A 163 10.02 -23.11 4.30
N LYS A 164 9.31 -23.87 5.13
CA LYS A 164 7.87 -23.67 5.37
C LYS A 164 7.69 -22.56 6.40
N LEU A 165 6.61 -21.79 6.27
CA LEU A 165 6.19 -20.88 7.32
C LEU A 165 5.92 -21.67 8.60
N ALA A 166 6.68 -21.39 9.65
CA ALA A 166 6.44 -21.95 10.98
C ALA A 166 5.23 -21.29 11.67
N ILE A 167 4.83 -20.11 11.21
CA ILE A 167 3.77 -19.27 11.76
C ILE A 167 2.44 -19.64 11.09
N LYS A 168 1.38 -19.80 11.88
CA LYS A 168 0.01 -19.96 11.38
C LYS A 168 -0.78 -18.67 11.56
N GLN A 169 -1.87 -18.50 10.81
CA GLN A 169 -2.76 -17.34 10.95
C GLN A 169 -3.28 -17.15 12.39
N SER A 170 -3.46 -18.24 13.14
CA SER A 170 -3.88 -18.22 14.56
C SER A 170 -2.85 -17.60 15.50
N ASP A 171 -1.57 -17.61 15.11
CA ASP A 171 -0.44 -17.17 15.91
C ASP A 171 -0.20 -15.67 15.73
N VAL A 172 -0.70 -15.09 14.64
CA VAL A 172 -0.65 -13.64 14.39
C VAL A 172 -1.55 -12.92 15.39
N LYS A 173 -0.93 -12.11 16.25
CA LYS A 173 -1.60 -11.22 17.19
C LYS A 173 -1.14 -9.79 16.95
N LEU A 174 -2.08 -8.85 17.00
CA LEU A 174 -1.78 -7.43 16.92
C LEU A 174 -1.69 -6.88 18.35
N ASN A 175 -0.52 -6.41 18.74
CA ASN A 175 -0.23 -5.88 20.06
C ASN A 175 0.18 -4.42 19.95
N GLY A 176 -0.56 -3.54 20.63
CA GLY A 176 -0.27 -2.11 20.64
C GLY A 176 -0.58 -1.42 19.30
N TRP A 177 0.16 -0.36 19.04
CA TRP A 177 0.01 0.52 17.88
C TRP A 177 1.37 1.11 17.54
N ALA A 178 1.71 1.13 16.26
CA ALA A 178 2.97 1.66 15.76
C ALA A 178 2.70 2.68 14.64
N VAL A 179 3.54 3.71 14.58
CA VAL A 179 3.48 4.77 13.57
C VAL A 179 4.87 4.99 13.01
N GLU A 180 4.96 5.05 11.69
CA GLU A 180 6.15 5.46 10.95
C GLU A 180 5.93 6.86 10.37
N SER A 181 6.99 7.68 10.42
CA SER A 181 7.01 8.99 9.81
C SER A 181 8.29 9.14 9.01
N ARG A 182 8.15 9.56 7.76
CA ARG A 182 9.27 9.65 6.82
C ARG A 182 9.94 11.01 6.93
N LEU A 183 11.21 11.00 7.29
CA LEU A 183 12.05 12.19 7.31
C LEU A 183 12.70 12.40 5.94
N TYR A 184 12.19 13.38 5.20
CA TYR A 184 12.71 13.75 3.89
C TYR A 184 13.66 14.95 3.95
N ALA A 185 14.70 14.91 3.12
CA ALA A 185 15.50 16.09 2.80
C ALA A 185 14.74 16.99 1.81
N GLU A 186 13.64 17.59 2.25
CA GLU A 186 12.78 18.48 1.44
C GLU A 186 12.42 19.73 2.24
N ASP A 187 12.32 20.87 1.55
CA ASP A 187 11.97 22.14 2.18
C ASP A 187 10.46 22.44 2.05
N PRO A 188 9.66 22.33 3.13
CA PRO A 188 8.22 22.59 3.08
C PRO A 188 7.87 24.04 2.71
N TYR A 189 8.76 25.01 2.98
CA TYR A 189 8.55 26.42 2.65
C TYR A 189 8.87 26.73 1.19
N ARG A 190 9.56 25.82 0.50
CA ARG A 190 9.90 25.93 -0.92
C ARG A 190 9.21 24.84 -1.73
N ASN A 191 7.94 24.58 -1.44
CA ASN A 191 7.10 23.62 -2.18
C ASN A 191 7.69 22.19 -2.22
N PHE A 192 8.34 21.78 -1.12
CA PHE A 192 8.99 20.48 -0.95
C PHE A 192 10.07 20.20 -2.01
N LEU A 193 10.81 21.23 -2.42
CA LEU A 193 11.99 21.03 -3.25
C LEU A 193 13.04 20.21 -2.47
N PRO A 194 13.78 19.30 -3.14
CA PRO A 194 14.89 18.60 -2.52
C PRO A 194 15.90 19.56 -1.89
N SER A 195 16.16 19.35 -0.61
CA SER A 195 17.14 20.09 0.19
C SER A 195 18.50 19.40 0.09
N ILE A 196 19.32 19.85 -0.86
CA ILE A 196 20.65 19.30 -1.10
C ILE A 196 21.71 19.98 -0.23
N GLY A 197 22.74 19.25 0.15
CA GLY A 197 23.87 19.79 0.91
C GLY A 197 24.55 18.73 1.76
N ARG A 198 25.49 19.18 2.60
CA ARG A 198 26.17 18.31 3.57
C ARG A 198 25.41 18.34 4.89
N LEU A 199 25.05 17.17 5.41
CA LEU A 199 24.56 17.00 6.77
C LEU A 199 25.70 17.31 7.75
N THR A 200 25.63 18.44 8.46
CA THR A 200 26.69 18.88 9.39
C THR A 200 26.49 18.40 10.82
N ARG A 201 25.24 18.09 11.21
CA ARG A 201 24.88 17.59 12.52
C ARG A 201 23.71 16.62 12.39
N TYR A 202 23.85 15.47 13.02
CA TYR A 202 22.78 14.48 13.20
C TYR A 202 22.83 14.01 14.65
N ARG A 203 21.67 13.95 15.30
CA ARG A 203 21.53 13.41 16.64
C ARG A 203 20.22 12.61 16.64
N PRO A 204 20.28 11.28 16.59
CA PRO A 204 19.07 10.48 16.69
C PRO A 204 18.43 10.66 18.09
N PRO A 205 17.12 10.40 18.22
CA PRO A 205 16.50 10.26 19.55
C PRO A 205 17.15 9.11 20.33
N GLU A 206 16.96 9.08 21.65
CA GLU A 206 17.32 7.91 22.45
C GLU A 206 16.39 6.75 22.08
N GLU A 207 16.96 5.57 21.83
CA GLU A 207 16.21 4.34 21.61
C GLU A 207 15.67 3.82 22.95
N GLY A 208 14.41 3.37 22.96
CA GLY A 208 13.68 2.91 24.14
C GLY A 208 13.88 1.44 24.46
#